data_AF-A0A6P0Y558-F1
#
_entry.id   AF-A0A6P0Y558-F1
#
_cell.length_a   1.000
_cell.length_b   1.000
_cell.length_c   1.000
_cell.angle_alpha   90.00
_cell.angle_beta   90.00
_cell.angle_gamma   90.00
#
_symmetry.space_group_name_H-M   'P 1'
#
loop_
_entity.id
_entity.type
_entity.pdbx_description
1 polymer ?
#
loop_
_entity_poly.entity_id
_entity_poly.type
_entity_poly.pdbx_seq_one_letter_code
_entity_poly.pdbx_strand_id
1 'polypeptide(L)' 'MNEPEYQIYLAIKDSIYEKFFQRDSIQDITKINQLLLIVVDMEQEEILQWKN' A
#
# COMPACT_ATOMS: atom_id res chain seq x y z
N MET A 1 -5.14 22.73 19.85
CA MET A 1 -4.14 22.40 18.81
C MET A 1 -4.69 21.17 18.10
N ASN A 2 -5.31 21.33 16.92
CA ASN A 2 -5.70 20.17 16.12
C ASN A 2 -4.51 19.86 15.22
N GLU A 3 -3.90 18.70 15.39
CA GLU A 3 -2.93 18.19 14.42
C GLU A 3 -3.67 17.97 13.08
N PRO A 4 -3.04 18.24 11.92
CA PRO A 4 -3.64 17.92 10.64
C PRO A 4 -3.94 16.42 10.55
N GLU A 5 -5.07 16.06 9.97
CA GLU A 5 -5.40 14.67 9.70
C GLU A 5 -4.45 14.15 8.60
N TYR A 6 -3.41 13.42 9.00
CA TYR A 6 -2.46 12.82 8.08
C TYR A 6 -2.89 11.39 7.75
N GLN A 7 -3.06 11.13 6.46
CA GLN A 7 -3.34 9.79 5.98
C GLN A 7 -2.02 9.01 5.85
N ILE A 8 -1.89 7.91 6.61
CA ILE A 8 -0.69 7.08 6.65
C ILE A 8 -0.81 5.96 5.63
N TYR A 9 0.19 5.83 4.78
CA TYR A 9 0.29 4.78 3.79
C TYR A 9 1.47 3.86 4.06
N LEU A 10 1.29 2.57 3.81
CA LEU A 10 2.38 1.60 3.75
C LEU A 10 2.94 1.56 2.33
N ALA A 11 4.17 2.02 2.16
CA ALA A 11 4.89 1.90 0.89
C ALA A 11 5.41 0.47 0.70
N ILE A 12 5.16 -0.12 -0.47
CA ILE A 12 5.57 -1.49 -0.82
C ILE A 12 6.18 -1.53 -2.21
N LYS A 13 7.24 -2.34 -2.37
CA LYS A 13 7.84 -2.60 -3.69
C LYS A 13 6.85 -3.32 -4.59
N ASP A 14 6.76 -2.91 -5.85
CA ASP A 14 5.98 -3.52 -6.94
C ASP A 14 5.97 -5.06 -6.91
N SER A 15 7.15 -5.69 -6.85
CA SER A 15 7.28 -7.15 -6.88
C SER A 15 6.69 -7.85 -5.64
N ILE A 16 6.63 -7.16 -4.49
CA ILE A 16 5.97 -7.66 -3.28
C ILE A 16 4.47 -7.52 -3.41
N TYR A 17 3.99 -6.40 -4.00
CA TYR A 17 2.57 -6.22 -4.27
C TYR A 17 2.05 -7.36 -5.17
N GLU A 18 2.69 -7.58 -6.31
CA GLU A 18 2.27 -8.58 -7.30
C GLU A 18 2.34 -10.03 -6.80
N LYS A 19 3.31 -10.37 -5.95
CA LYS A 19 3.53 -11.77 -5.51
C LYS A 19 2.88 -12.14 -4.17
N PHE A 20 2.65 -11.16 -3.30
CA PHE A 20 2.17 -11.39 -1.93
C PHE A 20 0.82 -10.73 -1.69
N PHE A 21 0.67 -9.44 -1.99
CA PHE A 21 -0.57 -8.71 -1.70
C PHE A 21 -1.72 -9.03 -2.67
N GLN A 22 -1.45 -9.66 -3.81
CA GLN A 22 -2.51 -10.15 -4.72
C GLN A 22 -3.15 -11.48 -4.27
N ARG A 23 -2.68 -12.12 -3.21
CA ARG A 23 -3.26 -13.38 -2.72
C ARG A 23 -4.57 -13.09 -2.01
N ASP A 24 -5.62 -13.86 -2.31
CA ASP A 24 -6.97 -13.67 -1.77
C ASP A 24 -7.00 -13.45 -0.25
N SER A 25 -6.31 -14.32 0.51
CA SER A 25 -6.26 -14.21 1.98
C SER A 25 -5.58 -12.94 2.47
N ILE A 26 -4.59 -12.42 1.74
CA ILE A 26 -3.92 -11.17 2.09
C ILE A 26 -4.79 -9.97 1.73
N GLN A 27 -5.47 -10.01 0.58
CA GLN A 27 -6.43 -8.97 0.19
C GLN A 27 -7.59 -8.84 1.18
N ASP A 28 -8.06 -9.96 1.74
CA ASP A 28 -9.09 -9.94 2.79
C ASP A 28 -8.57 -9.25 4.05
N ILE A 29 -7.35 -9.58 4.48
CA ILE A 29 -6.71 -8.95 5.64
C ILE A 29 -6.49 -7.45 5.41
N THR A 30 -6.03 -7.04 4.22
CA THR A 30 -5.79 -5.62 3.93
C THR A 30 -7.08 -4.81 3.95
N LYS A 31 -8.18 -5.38 3.43
CA LYS A 31 -9.52 -4.75 3.46
C LYS A 31 -10.07 -4.65 4.88
N ILE A 32 -9.99 -5.73 5.66
CA ILE A 32 -10.47 -5.76 7.06
C ILE A 32 -9.77 -4.70 7.91
N ASN A 33 -8.47 -4.50 7.67
CA ASN A 33 -7.66 -3.53 8.42
C ASN A 33 -7.59 -2.14 7.77
N GLN A 34 -8.33 -1.89 6.67
CA GLN A 34 -8.36 -0.61 5.95
C GLN A 34 -6.95 -0.10 5.62
N LEU A 35 -6.06 -1.00 5.20
CA LEU A 35 -4.67 -0.66 4.91
C LEU A 35 -4.59 0.14 3.62
N LEU A 36 -4.09 1.36 3.75
CA LEU A 36 -3.76 2.23 2.64
C LEU A 36 -2.35 1.90 2.14
N LEU A 37 -2.22 1.59 0.87
CA LEU A 37 -0.95 1.15 0.27
C LEU A 37 -0.49 2.13 -0.81
N ILE A 38 0.82 2.31 -0.90
CA ILE A 38 1.47 2.92 -2.07
C ILE A 38 2.39 1.88 -2.68
N VAL A 39 2.17 1.56 -3.95
CA VAL A 39 3.05 0.67 -4.70
C VAL A 39 4.12 1.53 -5.38
N VAL A 40 5.38 1.22 -5.12
CA VAL A 40 6.53 1.96 -5.63
C VAL A 40 7.42 1.07 -6.51
N ASP A 41 7.94 1.66 -7.58
CA ASP A 41 9.07 1.12 -8.31
C ASP A 41 10.34 1.63 -7.63
N MET A 42 11.12 0.69 -7.08
CA MET A 42 12.36 1.03 -6.36
C MET A 42 13.57 1.23 -7.29
N GLU A 43 13.46 0.83 -8.57
CA GLU A 43 14.53 1.01 -9.57
C GLU A 43 14.39 2.35 -10.29
N GLN A 44 13.16 2.75 -10.62
CA GLN A 44 12.84 4.05 -11.23
C GLN A 44 12.60 5.16 -10.19
N GLU A 45 12.54 4.81 -8.90
CA GLU A 45 12.23 5.72 -7.78
C GLU A 45 10.90 6.47 -7.95
N GLU A 46 9.87 5.78 -8.45
CA GLU A 46 8.56 6.36 -8.74
C GLU A 46 7.40 5.67 -8.01
N ILE A 47 6.32 6.43 -7.82
CA ILE A 47 5.06 5.91 -7.30
C ILE A 47 4.25 5.37 -8.48
N LEU A 48 3.96 4.08 -8.47
CA LEU A 48 3.16 3.44 -9.49
C LEU A 48 1.67 3.57 -9.20
N GLN A 49 1.25 3.33 -7.94
CA GLN A 49 -0.17 3.28 -7.57
C GLN A 49 -0.43 3.68 -6.11
N TRP A 50 -1.61 4.25 -5.87
CA TRP A 50 -2.21 4.46 -4.55
C TRP A 50 -3.41 3.53 -4.39
N LYS A 51 -3.57 2.85 -3.25
CA LYS A 51 -4.64 1.89 -2.99
C LYS A 51 -5.24 2.09 -1.60
N ASN A 52 -6.56 1.89 -1.52
CA ASN A 52 -7.35 1.96 -0.29
C ASN A 52 -7.95 0.59 0.04
#